data_AF-A0A7M7G8W3-F1
#
_entry.id   AF-A0A7M7G8W3-F1
#
_cell.length_a   1.000
_cell.length_b   1.000
_cell.length_c   1.000
_cell.angle_alpha   90.00
_cell.angle_beta   90.00
_cell.angle_gamma   90.00
#
_symmetry.space_group_name_H-M   'P 1'
#
loop_
_entity.id
_entity.type
_entity.pdbx_description
1 polymer ?
#
loop_
_entity_poly.entity_id
_entity_poly.type
_entity_poly.pdbx_seq_one_letter_code
_entity_poly.pdbx_strand_id
1 'polypeptide(L)'
;MDSFSSRDSPLRAIKADILKFIQNKVFLGRYTERRYVESLQAYRDIIMIESSEDIVQNLMRTKKTLEAYANNKWIGITNDPQNPESDDCLLWVQLNNVPIGKHWFQMSAIRFEGREIILEVQHIQPFRSPDKSFNSDDPNFPVLDFKEIFTYSNICEAIKFSAIVMMALFTFAVEALRYLGEYSIKLSHVLVNLVHVSTPIWLGVFEFLAKCVGGFYWLIYVMFRGGPNTPAVPSALMSNHRPYGQGPRPLEYKSRFSNSRPSYSPNSQYMNRYQR
;
A
#
# COMPACT_ATOMS: atom_id res chain seq x y z
N MET A 1 -63.35 19.64 3.16
CA MET A 1 -61.90 19.40 3.28
C MET A 1 -61.37 19.47 1.84
N ASP A 2 -61.48 20.63 1.17
CA ASP A 2 -61.50 20.66 -0.30
C ASP A 2 -60.86 21.94 -0.85
N SER A 3 -59.56 22.13 -0.62
CA SER A 3 -58.81 23.27 -1.19
C SER A 3 -57.48 22.88 -1.83
N PHE A 4 -57.21 21.59 -2.01
CA PHE A 4 -55.94 21.11 -2.58
C PHE A 4 -56.01 20.75 -4.08
N SER A 5 -57.20 20.56 -4.67
CA SER A 5 -57.32 19.96 -6.01
C SER A 5 -57.21 20.92 -7.21
N SER A 6 -57.21 22.25 -7.00
CA SER A 6 -57.28 23.22 -8.13
C SER A 6 -55.92 23.79 -8.55
N ARG A 7 -54.91 23.79 -7.65
CA ARG A 7 -53.56 24.34 -7.96
C ARG A 7 -52.64 23.35 -8.68
N ASP A 8 -52.93 22.05 -8.61
CA ASP A 8 -52.07 21.01 -9.20
C ASP A 8 -52.24 20.85 -10.71
N SER A 9 -53.40 21.23 -11.26
CA SER A 9 -53.71 21.13 -12.69
C SER A 9 -52.76 21.95 -13.59
N PRO A 10 -52.52 23.26 -13.35
CA PRO A 10 -51.60 24.05 -14.16
C PRO A 10 -50.13 23.64 -13.93
N LEU A 11 -49.76 23.25 -12.70
CA LEU A 11 -48.41 22.77 -12.39
C LEU A 11 -48.08 21.52 -13.21
N ARG A 12 -49.02 20.58 -13.32
CA ARG A 12 -48.84 19.35 -14.11
C ARG A 12 -48.67 19.65 -15.60
N ALA A 13 -49.42 20.61 -16.14
CA ALA A 13 -49.30 21.02 -17.53
C ALA A 13 -47.93 21.65 -17.82
N ILE A 14 -47.48 22.57 -16.97
CA ILE A 14 -46.16 23.23 -17.09
C ILE A 14 -45.04 22.21 -16.91
N LYS A 15 -45.14 21.33 -15.91
CA LYS A 15 -44.18 20.25 -15.70
C LYS A 15 -44.09 19.35 -16.93
N ALA A 16 -45.22 18.95 -17.51
CA ALA A 16 -45.24 18.14 -18.72
C ALA A 16 -44.62 18.87 -19.92
N ASP A 17 -44.88 20.17 -20.06
CA ASP A 17 -44.32 20.98 -21.15
C ASP A 17 -42.80 21.10 -21.03
N ILE A 18 -42.30 21.42 -19.84
CA ILE A 18 -40.86 21.51 -19.59
C ILE A 18 -40.18 20.14 -19.77
N LEU A 19 -40.80 19.05 -19.26
CA LEU A 19 -40.24 17.71 -19.40
C LEU A 19 -40.08 17.31 -20.87
N LYS A 20 -40.94 17.74 -21.79
CA LYS A 20 -40.73 17.49 -23.24
C LYS A 20 -39.39 18.03 -23.75
N PHE A 21 -38.91 19.15 -23.20
CA PHE A 21 -37.67 19.78 -23.65
C PHE A 21 -36.42 19.20 -23.00
N ILE A 22 -36.56 18.54 -21.84
CA ILE A 22 -35.43 18.20 -20.97
C ILE A 22 -35.31 16.69 -20.72
N GLN A 23 -36.41 15.96 -20.72
CA GLN A 23 -36.45 14.57 -20.31
C GLN A 23 -35.55 13.69 -21.19
N ASN A 24 -34.73 12.87 -20.53
CA ASN A 24 -33.79 11.93 -21.14
C ASN A 24 -32.71 12.57 -22.01
N LYS A 25 -32.50 13.89 -21.92
CA LYS A 25 -31.37 14.52 -22.59
C LYS A 25 -30.08 14.25 -21.82
N VAL A 26 -29.10 13.74 -22.56
CA VAL A 26 -27.75 13.52 -22.07
C VAL A 26 -26.91 14.74 -22.46
N PHE A 27 -26.14 15.25 -21.51
CA PHE A 27 -25.26 16.39 -21.72
C PHE A 27 -23.90 16.15 -21.08
N LEU A 28 -22.88 16.80 -21.65
CA LEU A 28 -21.57 16.89 -21.04
C LEU A 28 -21.57 18.06 -20.06
N GLY A 29 -21.21 17.80 -18.82
CA GLY A 29 -21.08 18.83 -17.80
C GLY A 29 -19.80 18.68 -17.00
N ARG A 30 -19.27 19.81 -16.54
CA ARG A 30 -18.18 19.85 -15.56
C ARG A 30 -18.78 20.15 -14.19
N TYR A 31 -18.71 19.19 -13.28
CA TYR A 31 -18.98 19.42 -11.86
C TYR A 31 -17.81 20.21 -11.29
N THR A 32 -18.05 21.45 -10.85
CA THR A 32 -17.02 22.39 -10.40
C THR A 32 -16.84 22.34 -8.89
N GLU A 33 -17.91 22.59 -8.15
CA GLU A 33 -17.86 22.68 -6.70
C GLU A 33 -19.23 22.50 -6.04
N ARG A 34 -19.21 22.35 -4.71
CA ARG A 34 -20.38 22.35 -3.85
C ARG A 34 -20.45 23.65 -3.08
N ARG A 35 -21.52 24.42 -3.27
CA ARG A 35 -21.69 25.75 -2.68
C ARG A 35 -22.89 25.81 -1.75
N TYR A 36 -22.76 26.55 -0.66
CA TYR A 36 -23.86 26.83 0.25
C TYR A 36 -24.77 27.92 -0.32
N VAL A 37 -26.07 27.65 -0.39
CA VAL A 37 -27.07 28.62 -0.85
C VAL A 37 -27.82 29.16 0.37
N GLU A 38 -27.56 30.42 0.70
CA GLU A 38 -28.12 31.07 1.91
C GLU A 38 -29.66 31.12 1.92
N SER A 39 -30.28 31.36 0.76
CA SER A 39 -31.75 31.44 0.65
C SER A 39 -32.45 30.11 0.94
N LEU A 40 -31.75 28.99 0.74
CA LEU A 40 -32.25 27.64 0.98
C LEU A 40 -31.72 27.02 2.27
N GLN A 41 -30.67 27.61 2.87
CA GLN A 41 -29.92 27.06 3.99
C GLN A 41 -29.42 25.63 3.72
N ALA A 42 -28.96 25.38 2.49
CA ALA A 42 -28.55 24.05 2.04
C ALA A 42 -27.41 24.11 1.02
N TYR A 43 -26.63 23.03 0.95
CA TYR A 43 -25.58 22.88 -0.06
C TYR A 43 -26.15 22.35 -1.38
N ARG A 44 -25.65 22.91 -2.48
CA ARG A 44 -25.98 22.52 -3.85
C ARG A 44 -24.71 22.31 -4.66
N ASP A 45 -24.75 21.35 -5.56
CA ASP A 45 -23.66 20.99 -6.44
C ASP A 45 -23.80 21.78 -7.75
N ILE A 46 -22.73 22.41 -8.20
CA ILE A 46 -22.72 23.27 -9.39
C ILE A 46 -22.14 22.49 -10.57
N ILE A 47 -22.95 22.31 -11.61
CA ILE A 47 -22.54 21.72 -12.88
C ILE A 47 -22.54 22.81 -13.95
N MET A 48 -21.39 23.05 -14.56
CA MET A 48 -21.26 23.88 -15.75
C MET A 48 -21.52 23.04 -16.99
N ILE A 49 -22.45 23.44 -17.84
CA ILE A 49 -22.83 22.69 -19.04
C ILE A 49 -21.83 23.01 -20.16
N GLU A 50 -21.15 21.98 -20.67
CA GLU A 50 -20.17 22.07 -21.78
C GLU A 50 -20.75 21.42 -23.06
N SER A 51 -22.07 21.35 -23.16
CA SER A 51 -22.79 20.63 -24.21
C SER A 51 -23.27 21.56 -25.33
N SER A 52 -23.97 20.99 -26.32
CA SER A 52 -24.50 21.73 -27.48
C SER A 52 -25.38 22.91 -27.06
N GLU A 53 -25.28 24.02 -27.80
CA GLU A 53 -26.08 25.24 -27.63
C GLU A 53 -27.59 24.95 -27.51
N ASP A 54 -28.09 23.93 -28.20
CA ASP A 54 -29.50 23.51 -28.11
C ASP A 54 -29.95 23.20 -26.67
N ILE A 55 -29.10 22.58 -25.86
CA ILE A 55 -29.44 22.22 -24.47
C ILE A 55 -29.48 23.46 -23.59
N VAL A 56 -28.50 24.34 -23.77
CA VAL A 56 -28.43 25.65 -23.09
C VAL A 56 -29.67 26.47 -23.42
N GLN A 57 -30.02 26.61 -24.70
CA GLN A 57 -31.20 27.35 -25.13
C GLN A 57 -32.50 26.77 -24.55
N ASN A 58 -32.63 25.43 -24.52
CA ASN A 58 -33.79 24.76 -23.93
C ASN A 58 -33.89 24.98 -22.41
N LEU A 59 -32.76 24.98 -21.70
CA LEU A 59 -32.71 25.30 -20.26
C LEU A 59 -33.03 26.77 -19.99
N MET A 60 -32.57 27.69 -20.83
CA MET A 60 -32.86 29.11 -20.70
C MET A 60 -34.34 29.42 -20.96
N ARG A 61 -34.96 28.77 -21.95
CA ARG A 61 -36.41 28.83 -22.16
C ARG A 61 -37.16 28.28 -20.95
N THR A 62 -36.70 27.15 -20.42
CA THR A 62 -37.26 26.53 -19.22
C THR A 62 -37.18 27.46 -18.01
N LYS A 63 -36.02 28.09 -17.78
CA LYS A 63 -35.81 29.07 -16.72
C LYS A 63 -36.82 30.22 -16.83
N LYS A 64 -37.00 30.80 -18.02
CA LYS A 64 -37.96 31.88 -18.26
C LYS A 64 -39.41 31.45 -17.97
N THR A 65 -39.80 30.25 -18.39
CA THR A 65 -41.12 29.68 -18.09
C THR A 65 -41.30 29.43 -16.59
N LEU A 66 -40.26 28.97 -15.90
CA LEU A 66 -40.26 28.76 -14.46
C LEU A 66 -40.33 30.08 -13.71
N GLU A 67 -39.58 31.11 -14.10
CA GLU A 67 -39.61 32.45 -13.49
C GLU A 67 -41.00 33.10 -13.61
N ALA A 68 -41.66 32.94 -14.76
CA ALA A 68 -43.02 33.44 -14.96
C ALA A 68 -44.06 32.77 -14.03
N TYR A 69 -43.79 31.53 -13.60
CA TYR A 69 -44.67 30.76 -12.73
C TYR A 69 -44.28 30.85 -11.24
N ALA A 70 -42.99 30.96 -10.97
CA ALA A 70 -42.40 30.89 -9.65
C ALA A 70 -42.22 32.29 -9.05
N ASN A 71 -43.32 32.89 -8.59
CA ASN A 71 -43.21 34.07 -7.73
C ASN A 71 -42.54 33.68 -6.40
N ASN A 72 -41.25 34.01 -6.27
CA ASN A 72 -40.40 33.84 -5.08
C ASN A 72 -39.91 32.42 -4.75
N LYS A 73 -39.82 31.50 -5.73
CA LYS A 73 -39.11 30.22 -5.51
C LYS A 73 -37.71 30.28 -6.10
N TRP A 74 -36.77 29.63 -5.44
CA TRP A 74 -35.42 29.49 -5.96
C TRP A 74 -35.39 28.51 -7.13
N ILE A 75 -34.69 28.84 -8.21
CA ILE A 75 -34.58 28.04 -9.42
C ILE A 75 -33.12 27.62 -9.56
N GLY A 76 -32.87 26.31 -9.70
CA GLY A 76 -31.53 25.77 -9.84
C GLY A 76 -30.88 25.97 -11.20
N ILE A 77 -31.24 27.01 -11.95
CA ILE A 77 -30.68 27.33 -13.28
C ILE A 77 -30.23 28.79 -13.24
N THR A 78 -28.94 29.03 -13.40
CA THR A 78 -28.38 30.38 -13.47
C THR A 78 -27.46 30.53 -14.67
N ASN A 79 -27.28 31.77 -15.10
CA ASN A 79 -26.24 32.10 -16.07
C ASN A 79 -24.93 32.28 -15.29
N ASP A 80 -23.79 32.13 -15.95
CA ASP A 80 -22.51 32.46 -15.33
C ASP A 80 -22.48 33.96 -14.93
N PRO A 81 -22.41 34.30 -13.63
CA PRO A 81 -22.31 35.68 -13.19
C PRO A 81 -20.98 36.34 -13.57
N GLN A 82 -19.93 35.56 -13.85
CA GLN A 82 -18.60 36.09 -14.17
C GLN A 82 -18.47 36.49 -15.64
N ASN A 83 -19.25 35.86 -16.53
CA ASN A 83 -19.25 36.19 -17.94
C ASN A 83 -20.69 36.24 -18.50
N PRO A 84 -21.38 37.38 -18.37
CA PRO A 84 -22.76 37.52 -18.84
C PRO A 84 -22.90 37.45 -20.37
N GLU A 85 -21.81 37.55 -21.13
CA GLU A 85 -21.77 37.36 -22.58
C GLU A 85 -21.53 35.90 -22.98
N SER A 86 -21.12 35.03 -22.04
CA SER A 86 -21.04 33.59 -22.31
C SER A 86 -22.42 32.95 -22.25
N ASP A 87 -22.68 32.05 -23.18
CA ASP A 87 -23.84 31.14 -23.14
C ASP A 87 -23.63 30.01 -22.11
N ASP A 88 -22.73 30.19 -21.15
CA ASP A 88 -22.42 29.19 -20.15
C ASP A 88 -23.55 29.12 -19.11
N CYS A 89 -24.23 27.97 -19.09
CA CYS A 89 -25.33 27.69 -18.18
C CYS A 89 -24.84 26.88 -16.97
N LEU A 90 -25.09 27.42 -15.79
CA LEU A 90 -24.81 26.79 -14.51
C LEU A 90 -26.07 26.13 -13.98
N LEU A 91 -25.93 24.84 -13.68
CA LEU A 91 -27.00 24.03 -13.11
C LEU A 91 -26.69 23.69 -11.66
N TRP A 92 -27.63 24.01 -10.79
CA TRP A 92 -27.54 23.72 -9.36
C TRP A 92 -28.40 22.50 -9.04
N VAL A 93 -27.73 21.43 -8.66
CA VAL A 93 -28.38 20.13 -8.44
C VAL A 93 -27.96 19.54 -7.10
N GLN A 94 -28.50 18.36 -6.81
CA GLN A 94 -28.06 17.52 -5.71
C GLN A 94 -27.51 16.22 -6.29
N LEU A 95 -26.19 16.04 -6.24
CA LEU A 95 -25.49 14.85 -6.68
C LEU A 95 -25.17 13.94 -5.48
N ASN A 96 -25.21 12.63 -5.71
CA ASN A 96 -24.85 11.65 -4.70
C ASN A 96 -23.41 11.17 -4.92
N ASN A 97 -22.46 11.77 -4.19
CA ASN A 97 -21.04 11.34 -4.15
C ASN A 97 -20.35 11.25 -5.52
N VAL A 98 -20.56 12.23 -6.41
CA VAL A 98 -19.84 12.32 -7.68
C VAL A 98 -18.53 13.10 -7.46
N PRO A 99 -17.37 12.62 -7.92
CA PRO A 99 -16.11 13.38 -7.82
C PRO A 99 -16.15 14.62 -8.72
N ILE A 100 -15.40 15.67 -8.35
CA ILE A 100 -15.25 16.89 -9.16
C ILE A 100 -14.60 16.54 -10.51
N GLY A 101 -15.12 17.08 -11.62
CA GLY A 101 -14.59 16.79 -12.95
C GLY A 101 -15.63 16.82 -14.07
N LYS A 102 -15.22 16.34 -15.27
CA LYS A 102 -16.10 16.22 -16.44
C LYS A 102 -16.84 14.89 -16.42
N HIS A 103 -18.15 14.94 -16.55
CA HIS A 103 -19.01 13.76 -16.55
C HIS A 103 -20.14 13.89 -17.55
N TRP A 104 -20.62 12.74 -17.99
CA TRP A 104 -21.87 12.63 -18.71
C TRP A 104 -23.02 12.56 -17.72
N PHE A 105 -23.99 13.43 -17.94
CA PHE A 105 -25.14 13.59 -17.08
C PHE A 105 -26.42 13.42 -17.90
N GLN A 106 -27.45 12.81 -17.30
CA GLN A 106 -28.78 12.68 -17.88
C GLN A 106 -29.77 13.49 -17.07
N MET A 107 -30.50 14.39 -17.73
CA MET A 107 -31.62 15.08 -17.10
C MET A 107 -32.83 14.13 -17.03
N SER A 108 -33.30 13.86 -15.83
CA SER A 108 -34.32 12.84 -15.58
C SER A 108 -35.68 13.46 -15.29
N ALA A 109 -35.75 14.39 -14.34
CA ALA A 109 -37.00 14.97 -13.88
C ALA A 109 -36.82 16.39 -13.34
N ILE A 110 -37.93 17.04 -13.02
CA ILE A 110 -37.96 18.30 -12.27
C ILE A 110 -38.73 18.06 -10.97
N ARG A 111 -38.09 18.45 -9.88
CA ARG A 111 -38.65 18.42 -8.54
C ARG A 111 -39.08 19.83 -8.14
N PHE A 112 -40.36 19.95 -7.83
CA PHE A 112 -40.94 21.17 -7.28
C PHE A 112 -41.06 20.96 -5.77
N GLU A 113 -40.14 21.54 -5.02
CA GLU A 113 -40.27 21.63 -3.57
C GLU A 113 -40.89 22.98 -3.20
N GLY A 114 -41.37 23.12 -1.97
CA GLY A 114 -42.13 24.30 -1.55
C GLY A 114 -41.40 25.62 -1.83
N ARG A 115 -40.08 25.64 -1.61
CA ARG A 115 -39.21 26.82 -1.72
C ARG A 115 -38.22 26.78 -2.89
N GLU A 116 -38.10 25.63 -3.57
CA GLU A 116 -37.12 25.44 -4.64
C GLU A 116 -37.65 24.60 -5.79
N ILE A 117 -37.08 24.83 -6.97
CA ILE A 117 -37.32 24.06 -8.18
C ILE A 117 -35.96 23.58 -8.67
N ILE A 118 -35.74 22.27 -8.57
CA ILE A 118 -34.48 21.62 -8.92
C ILE A 118 -34.68 20.66 -10.09
N LEU A 119 -33.70 20.64 -10.98
CA LEU A 119 -33.56 19.61 -12.01
C LEU A 119 -32.85 18.38 -11.42
N GLU A 120 -33.51 17.23 -11.50
CA GLU A 120 -32.91 15.96 -11.12
C GLU A 120 -32.02 15.46 -12.25
N VAL A 121 -30.74 15.38 -11.94
CA VAL A 121 -29.71 14.92 -12.87
C VAL A 121 -29.11 13.63 -12.36
N GLN A 122 -29.04 12.64 -13.24
CA GLN A 122 -28.39 11.36 -12.97
C GLN A 122 -26.99 11.37 -13.58
N HIS A 123 -26.02 10.89 -12.81
CA HIS A 123 -24.67 10.64 -13.30
C HIS A 123 -24.67 9.35 -14.12
N ILE A 124 -24.15 9.40 -15.35
CA ILE A 124 -24.05 8.23 -16.23
C ILE A 124 -22.65 7.63 -16.13
N GLN A 125 -21.63 8.44 -16.46
CA GLN A 125 -20.25 7.98 -16.53
C GLN A 125 -19.27 9.16 -16.49
N PRO A 126 -18.03 8.96 -15.99
CA PRO A 126 -16.98 9.94 -16.18
C PRO A 126 -16.70 10.17 -17.67
N PHE A 127 -16.49 11.43 -18.05
CA PHE A 127 -16.04 11.74 -19.40
C PHE A 127 -14.60 11.25 -19.53
N ARG A 128 -14.42 10.14 -20.23
CA ARG A 128 -13.12 9.78 -20.77
C ARG A 128 -12.98 10.57 -22.06
N SER A 129 -11.98 11.44 -22.14
CA SER A 129 -11.59 11.98 -23.44
C SER A 129 -11.44 10.78 -24.37
N PRO A 130 -12.07 10.75 -25.56
CA PRO A 130 -11.73 9.73 -26.54
C PRO A 130 -10.21 9.75 -26.62
N ASP A 131 -9.60 8.59 -26.44
CA ASP A 131 -8.14 8.46 -26.39
C ASP A 131 -7.60 9.34 -27.50
N LYS A 132 -6.88 10.41 -27.13
CA LYS A 132 -6.00 11.09 -28.06
C LYS A 132 -4.97 10.01 -28.41
N SER A 133 -5.31 9.15 -29.37
CA SER A 133 -4.38 8.25 -30.01
C SER A 133 -3.20 9.13 -30.37
N PHE A 134 -2.06 8.84 -29.75
CA PHE A 134 -0.73 9.38 -30.01
C PHE A 134 -0.63 9.98 -31.42
N ASN A 135 -0.96 11.25 -31.58
CA ASN A 135 -0.75 12.00 -32.80
C ASN A 135 0.22 13.10 -32.39
N SER A 136 1.47 12.92 -32.83
CA SER A 136 2.62 13.78 -32.55
C SER A 136 2.48 15.20 -33.10
N ASP A 137 1.42 15.47 -33.86
CA ASP A 137 1.31 16.66 -34.72
C ASP A 137 0.19 17.63 -34.29
N ASP A 138 -0.39 17.47 -33.09
CA ASP A 138 -1.39 18.40 -32.55
C ASP A 138 -0.69 19.63 -31.91
N PRO A 139 -0.83 20.85 -32.45
CA PRO A 139 -0.19 22.06 -31.89
C PRO A 139 -0.78 22.50 -30.54
N ASN A 140 -1.90 21.92 -30.11
CA ASN A 140 -2.49 22.05 -28.77
C ASN A 140 -2.26 20.77 -27.94
N PHE A 141 -1.07 20.21 -28.02
CA PHE A 141 -0.61 19.22 -27.06
C PHE A 141 -0.63 19.87 -25.67
N PRO A 142 -1.19 19.24 -24.62
CA PRO A 142 -0.83 19.59 -23.26
C PRO A 142 0.61 19.10 -23.07
N VAL A 143 1.54 19.85 -23.64
CA VAL A 143 2.91 19.85 -23.14
C VAL A 143 2.71 20.06 -21.65
N LEU A 144 3.27 19.18 -20.83
CA LEU A 144 3.35 19.43 -19.39
C LEU A 144 3.80 20.88 -19.28
N ASP A 145 2.87 21.77 -18.94
CA ASP A 145 3.13 23.19 -19.03
C ASP A 145 3.91 23.46 -17.75
N PHE A 146 5.20 23.11 -17.80
CA PHE A 146 6.11 23.18 -16.68
C PHE A 146 6.10 24.62 -16.16
N LYS A 147 5.71 25.60 -16.98
CA LYS A 147 5.53 26.99 -16.59
C LYS A 147 4.34 27.24 -15.65
N GLU A 148 3.22 26.51 -15.81
CA GLU A 148 2.06 26.60 -14.92
C GLU A 148 2.27 25.76 -13.64
N ILE A 149 2.91 24.59 -13.78
CA ILE A 149 3.32 23.74 -12.66
C ILE A 149 4.41 24.42 -11.80
N PHE A 150 5.34 25.18 -12.42
CA PHE A 150 6.34 26.03 -11.75
C PHE A 150 5.80 27.42 -11.40
N THR A 151 4.54 27.53 -10.97
CA THR A 151 4.11 28.76 -10.30
C THR A 151 4.89 28.91 -8.98
N TYR A 152 5.50 30.07 -8.73
CA TYR A 152 6.37 30.32 -7.56
C TYR A 152 5.72 29.95 -6.21
N SER A 153 4.40 30.12 -6.09
CA SER A 153 3.63 29.72 -4.91
C SER A 153 3.67 28.21 -4.70
N ASN A 154 3.40 27.44 -5.76
CA ASN A 154 3.35 25.98 -5.72
C ASN A 154 4.73 25.38 -5.42
N ILE A 155 5.80 25.96 -5.96
CA ILE A 155 7.18 25.53 -5.66
C ILE A 155 7.52 25.79 -4.19
N CYS A 156 7.17 26.96 -3.66
CA CYS A 156 7.45 27.30 -2.27
C CYS A 156 6.71 26.36 -1.30
N GLU A 157 5.45 26.06 -1.59
CA GLU A 157 4.66 25.09 -0.83
C GLU A 157 5.20 23.66 -1.00
N ALA A 158 5.59 23.26 -2.21
CA ALA A 158 6.18 21.96 -2.47
C ALA A 158 7.52 21.77 -1.75
N ILE A 159 8.36 22.80 -1.65
CA ILE A 159 9.62 22.76 -0.89
C ILE A 159 9.33 22.60 0.60
N LYS A 160 8.36 23.35 1.15
CA LYS A 160 7.95 23.22 2.56
C LYS A 160 7.43 21.82 2.87
N PHE A 161 6.55 21.30 2.02
CA PHE A 161 6.03 19.94 2.15
C PHE A 161 7.16 18.90 2.03
N SER A 162 8.03 19.05 1.04
CA SER A 162 9.19 18.17 0.83
C SER A 162 10.13 18.18 2.04
N ALA A 163 10.37 19.34 2.65
CA ALA A 163 11.20 19.45 3.85
C ALA A 163 10.59 18.68 5.05
N ILE A 164 9.26 18.78 5.24
CA ILE A 164 8.56 18.03 6.30
C ILE A 164 8.63 16.53 6.04
N VAL A 165 8.42 16.10 4.79
CA VAL A 165 8.53 14.68 4.39
C VAL A 165 9.95 14.16 4.60
N MET A 166 10.98 14.93 4.24
CA MET A 166 12.37 14.56 4.46
C MET A 166 12.69 14.44 5.95
N MET A 167 12.20 15.35 6.79
CA MET A 167 12.37 15.26 8.24
C MET A 167 11.67 14.04 8.84
N ALA A 168 10.47 13.71 8.36
CA ALA A 168 9.72 12.54 8.78
C ALA A 168 10.44 11.24 8.37
N LEU A 169 10.91 11.16 7.12
CA LEU A 169 11.67 10.02 6.62
C LEU A 169 12.98 9.83 7.37
N PHE A 170 13.69 10.93 7.69
CA PHE A 170 14.90 10.86 8.48
C PHE A 170 14.63 10.34 9.90
N THR A 171 13.61 10.89 10.57
CA THR A 171 13.22 10.47 11.92
C THR A 171 12.82 8.99 11.93
N PHE A 172 12.00 8.58 10.96
CA PHE A 172 11.61 7.19 10.77
C PHE A 172 12.82 6.29 10.50
N ALA A 173 13.77 6.71 9.66
CA ALA A 173 14.96 5.93 9.35
C ALA A 173 15.86 5.74 10.58
N VAL A 174 16.05 6.79 11.40
CA VAL A 174 16.81 6.69 12.65
C VAL A 174 16.15 5.68 13.59
N GLU A 175 14.83 5.77 13.78
CA GLU A 175 14.12 4.85 14.68
C GLU A 175 14.10 3.42 14.14
N ALA A 176 13.90 3.25 12.83
CA ALA A 176 13.96 1.96 12.16
C ALA A 176 15.36 1.33 12.29
N LEU A 177 16.43 2.11 12.19
CA LEU A 177 17.80 1.62 12.38
C LEU A 177 18.06 1.20 13.83
N ARG A 178 17.54 1.94 14.82
CA ARG A 178 17.63 1.53 16.24
C ARG A 178 16.90 0.22 16.48
N TYR A 179 15.67 0.12 15.99
CA TYR A 179 14.86 -1.09 16.10
C TYR A 179 15.51 -2.28 15.39
N LEU A 180 16.01 -2.08 14.17
CA LEU A 180 16.74 -3.11 13.43
C LEU A 180 18.03 -3.53 14.14
N GLY A 181 18.74 -2.61 14.80
CA GLY A 181 19.92 -2.92 15.59
C GLY A 181 19.60 -3.84 16.76
N GLU A 182 18.59 -3.50 17.56
CA GLU A 182 18.14 -4.34 18.68
C GLU A 182 17.62 -5.70 18.22
N TYR A 183 16.88 -5.72 17.11
CA TYR A 183 16.39 -6.95 16.50
C TYR A 183 17.53 -7.81 15.96
N SER A 184 18.52 -7.21 15.29
CA SER A 184 19.68 -7.90 14.72
C SER A 184 20.52 -8.58 15.79
N ILE A 185 20.71 -7.95 16.95
CA ILE A 185 21.40 -8.57 18.09
C ILE A 185 20.63 -9.81 18.58
N LYS A 186 19.31 -9.68 18.78
CA LYS A 186 18.45 -10.81 19.19
C LYS A 186 18.48 -11.94 18.15
N LEU A 187 18.36 -11.60 16.87
CA LEU A 187 18.43 -12.56 15.76
C LEU A 187 19.79 -13.27 15.73
N SER A 188 20.89 -12.53 15.96
CA SER A 188 22.24 -13.10 15.99
C SER A 188 22.38 -14.13 17.11
N HIS A 189 21.86 -13.85 18.31
CA HIS A 189 21.86 -14.83 19.40
C HIS A 189 21.06 -16.10 19.06
N VAL A 190 19.89 -15.93 18.45
CA VAL A 190 19.06 -17.06 18.00
C VAL A 190 19.76 -17.85 16.90
N LEU A 191 20.41 -17.18 15.95
CA LEU A 191 21.17 -17.82 14.87
C LEU A 191 22.38 -18.58 15.41
N VAL A 192 23.14 -18.02 16.35
CA VAL A 192 24.27 -18.72 16.97
C VAL A 192 23.80 -19.98 17.69
N ASN A 193 22.69 -19.88 18.44
CA ASN A 193 22.12 -21.05 19.10
C ASN A 193 21.62 -22.09 18.08
N LEU A 194 20.99 -21.65 16.99
CA LEU A 194 20.55 -22.51 15.89
C LEU A 194 21.75 -23.20 15.21
N VAL A 195 22.85 -22.49 14.97
CA VAL A 195 24.08 -23.06 14.41
C VAL A 195 24.67 -24.08 15.38
N HIS A 196 24.74 -23.77 16.67
CA HIS A 196 25.25 -24.70 17.67
C HIS A 196 24.42 -26.00 17.74
N VAL A 197 23.09 -25.90 17.67
CA VAL A 197 22.19 -27.06 17.66
C VAL A 197 22.22 -27.80 16.32
N SER A 198 22.39 -27.11 15.19
CA SER A 198 22.37 -27.72 13.86
C SER A 198 23.71 -28.31 13.42
N THR A 199 24.84 -27.80 13.91
CA THR A 199 26.19 -28.31 13.59
C THR A 199 26.32 -29.83 13.79
N PRO A 200 25.95 -30.43 14.94
CA PRO A 200 26.06 -31.87 15.12
C PRO A 200 25.12 -32.66 14.19
N ILE A 201 23.95 -32.10 13.84
CA ILE A 201 23.01 -32.72 12.89
C ILE A 201 23.65 -32.77 11.50
N TRP A 202 24.22 -31.64 11.04
CA TRP A 202 24.91 -31.56 9.75
C TRP A 202 26.13 -32.47 9.69
N LEU A 203 26.96 -32.50 10.75
CA LEU A 203 28.09 -33.43 10.84
C LEU A 203 27.63 -34.89 10.76
N GLY A 204 26.55 -35.25 11.44
CA GLY A 204 25.96 -36.59 11.34
C GLY A 204 25.51 -36.95 9.92
N VAL A 205 24.88 -36.00 9.21
CA VAL A 205 24.48 -36.18 7.80
C VAL A 205 25.72 -36.35 6.91
N PHE A 206 26.76 -35.54 7.09
CA PHE A 206 28.00 -35.69 6.32
C PHE A 206 28.69 -37.03 6.60
N GLU A 207 28.75 -37.48 7.84
CA GLU A 207 29.29 -38.79 8.17
C GLU A 207 28.48 -39.94 7.55
N PHE A 208 27.15 -39.82 7.56
CA PHE A 208 26.27 -40.79 6.91
C PHE A 208 26.53 -40.86 5.40
N LEU A 209 26.56 -39.70 4.74
CA LEU A 209 26.86 -39.62 3.30
C LEU A 209 28.26 -40.15 2.99
N ALA A 210 29.27 -39.80 3.78
CA ALA A 210 30.63 -40.28 3.62
C ALA A 210 30.71 -41.81 3.76
N LYS A 211 29.98 -42.40 4.71
CA LYS A 211 29.89 -43.87 4.87
C LYS A 211 29.15 -44.53 3.71
N CYS A 212 28.05 -43.95 3.24
CA CYS A 212 27.33 -44.44 2.06
C CYS A 212 28.25 -44.46 0.84
N VAL A 213 28.87 -43.32 0.53
CA VAL A 213 29.77 -43.17 -0.62
C VAL A 213 31.00 -44.09 -0.47
N GLY A 214 31.64 -44.13 0.69
CA GLY A 214 32.78 -45.00 0.97
C GLY A 214 32.45 -46.48 0.85
N GLY A 215 31.29 -46.91 1.34
CA GLY A 215 30.79 -48.27 1.19
C GLY A 215 30.51 -48.63 -0.27
N PHE A 216 29.88 -47.72 -1.03
CA PHE A 216 29.67 -47.89 -2.47
C PHE A 216 30.99 -48.04 -3.24
N TYR A 217 31.98 -47.16 -2.97
CA TYR A 217 33.31 -47.28 -3.59
C TYR A 217 34.02 -48.58 -3.23
N TRP A 218 33.90 -49.04 -1.98
CA TRP A 218 34.49 -50.30 -1.56
C TRP A 218 33.84 -51.51 -2.25
N LEU A 219 32.51 -51.51 -2.39
CA LEU A 219 31.78 -52.55 -3.12
C LEU A 219 32.23 -52.64 -4.58
N ILE A 220 32.33 -51.48 -5.25
CA ILE A 220 32.83 -51.40 -6.62
C ILE A 220 34.26 -51.95 -6.69
N TYR A 221 35.13 -51.56 -5.77
CA TYR A 221 36.51 -52.02 -5.73
C TYR A 221 36.63 -53.54 -5.57
N VAL A 222 35.86 -54.15 -4.67
CA VAL A 222 35.87 -55.62 -4.48
C VAL A 222 35.28 -56.35 -5.69
N MET A 223 34.24 -55.81 -6.32
CA MET A 223 33.67 -56.37 -7.54
C MET A 223 34.70 -56.45 -8.68
N PHE A 224 35.59 -55.45 -8.81
CA PHE A 224 36.61 -55.43 -9.86
C PHE A 224 37.91 -56.17 -9.49
N ARG A 225 38.21 -56.35 -8.20
CA ARG A 225 39.49 -56.93 -7.73
C ARG A 225 39.35 -58.29 -7.04
N GLY A 226 38.15 -58.86 -7.02
CA GLY A 226 37.79 -60.10 -6.32
C GLY A 226 38.60 -61.33 -6.76
N GLY A 227 39.69 -61.60 -6.05
CA GLY A 227 40.40 -62.87 -6.03
C GLY A 227 40.46 -63.44 -4.60
N PRO A 228 40.87 -64.72 -4.41
CA PRO A 228 40.69 -65.49 -3.17
C PRO A 228 41.29 -64.92 -1.87
N ASN A 229 42.07 -63.85 -1.94
CA ASN A 229 42.82 -63.27 -0.82
C ASN A 229 42.47 -61.78 -0.56
N THR A 230 41.26 -61.32 -0.87
CA THR A 230 40.88 -59.94 -0.48
C THR A 230 40.75 -59.84 1.04
N PRO A 231 41.49 -58.94 1.72
CA PRO A 231 41.39 -58.78 3.16
C PRO A 231 39.99 -58.32 3.55
N ALA A 232 39.44 -58.92 4.61
CA ALA A 232 38.16 -58.56 5.19
C ALA A 232 38.10 -57.05 5.47
N VAL A 233 36.90 -56.48 5.26
CA VAL A 233 36.56 -55.06 5.36
C VAL A 233 37.37 -54.35 6.46
N PRO A 234 38.04 -53.20 6.17
CA PRO A 234 38.80 -52.48 7.18
C PRO A 234 37.93 -52.15 8.39
N SER A 235 38.45 -52.41 9.59
CA SER A 235 37.77 -52.21 10.87
C SER A 235 37.24 -50.78 11.10
N ALA A 236 37.67 -49.82 10.28
CA ALA A 236 37.14 -48.45 10.24
C ALA A 236 35.67 -48.35 9.78
N LEU A 237 35.14 -49.37 9.09
CA LEU A 237 33.73 -49.44 8.67
C LEU A 237 32.82 -50.18 9.66
N MET A 238 33.40 -50.83 10.69
CA MET A 238 32.59 -51.46 11.74
C MET A 238 32.31 -50.42 12.83
N SER A 239 31.03 -50.10 13.02
CA SER A 239 30.60 -49.24 14.12
C SER A 239 31.00 -49.90 15.43
N ASN A 240 31.68 -49.15 16.29
CA ASN A 240 32.24 -49.63 17.55
C ASN A 240 31.11 -49.76 18.59
N HIS A 241 30.21 -50.73 18.42
CA HIS A 241 29.31 -51.19 19.49
C HIS A 241 30.10 -52.17 20.38
N ARG A 242 30.67 -51.66 21.49
CA ARG A 242 31.25 -52.52 22.52
C ARG A 242 30.14 -52.99 23.48
N PRO A 243 29.91 -54.31 23.64
CA PRO A 243 29.08 -54.81 24.71
C PRO A 243 29.77 -54.58 26.06
N TYR A 244 28.98 -54.22 27.08
CA TYR A 244 29.38 -54.22 28.48
C TYR A 244 29.98 -55.59 28.85
N GLY A 245 31.26 -55.65 29.25
CA GLY A 245 31.79 -56.87 29.88
C GLY A 245 33.26 -57.23 29.68
N GLN A 246 34.04 -56.54 28.82
CA GLN A 246 35.49 -56.79 28.73
C GLN A 246 36.27 -55.48 28.62
N GLY A 247 36.80 -55.04 29.76
CA GLY A 247 37.72 -53.91 29.84
C GLY A 247 39.06 -54.24 29.18
N PRO A 248 39.71 -53.29 28.48
CA PRO A 248 41.08 -53.45 28.05
C PRO A 248 42.00 -53.55 29.27
N ARG A 249 42.96 -54.48 29.24
CA ARG A 249 44.06 -54.52 30.20
C ARG A 249 44.77 -53.15 30.18
N PRO A 250 45.04 -52.52 31.33
CA PRO A 250 45.76 -51.26 31.35
C PRO A 250 47.15 -51.48 30.76
N LEU A 251 47.48 -50.67 29.75
CA LEU A 251 48.85 -50.55 29.25
C LEU A 251 49.72 -50.05 30.41
N GLU A 252 50.70 -50.87 30.78
CA GLU A 252 51.72 -50.53 31.78
C GLU A 252 52.48 -49.28 31.31
N TYR A 253 52.14 -48.13 31.90
CA TYR A 253 52.82 -46.87 31.64
C TYR A 253 54.22 -46.93 32.24
N LYS A 254 55.22 -47.18 31.40
CA LYS A 254 56.63 -47.06 31.76
C LYS A 254 56.94 -45.56 31.92
N SER A 255 56.90 -45.08 33.15
CA SER A 255 57.20 -43.70 33.53
C SER A 255 58.66 -43.35 33.21
N ARG A 256 58.88 -42.72 32.05
CA ARG A 256 60.19 -42.19 31.63
C ARG A 256 60.40 -40.76 32.15
N PHE A 257 60.29 -40.58 33.47
CA PHE A 257 60.76 -39.38 34.16
C PHE A 257 61.42 -39.76 35.49
N SER A 258 62.75 -39.77 35.51
CA SER A 258 63.55 -39.76 36.73
C SER A 258 63.50 -38.35 37.34
N ASN A 259 62.44 -38.06 38.10
CA ASN A 259 62.42 -36.88 38.97
C ASN A 259 63.12 -37.22 40.28
N SER A 260 64.45 -37.04 40.29
CA SER A 260 65.23 -36.95 41.51
C SER A 260 64.80 -35.70 42.28
N ARG A 261 63.86 -35.86 43.23
CA ARG A 261 63.60 -34.84 44.25
C ARG A 261 64.42 -35.18 45.50
N PRO A 262 65.25 -34.27 46.01
CA PRO A 262 65.89 -34.46 47.31
C PRO A 262 64.84 -34.40 48.42
N SER A 263 64.85 -35.45 49.24
CA SER A 263 64.05 -35.63 50.44
C SER A 263 64.50 -34.63 51.52
N TYR A 264 63.68 -33.60 51.76
CA TYR A 264 63.76 -32.79 52.98
C TYR A 264 63.10 -33.56 54.12
N SER A 265 63.91 -33.95 55.11
CA SER A 265 63.45 -34.51 56.38
C SER A 265 63.26 -33.36 57.39
N PRO A 266 62.07 -33.17 57.98
CA PRO A 266 61.89 -32.25 59.08
C PRO A 266 61.97 -33.02 60.40
N ASN A 267 63.03 -32.81 61.18
CA ASN A 267 62.86 -32.54 62.61
C ASN A 267 64.16 -32.22 63.37
N SER A 268 63.96 -31.33 64.33
CA SER A 268 64.66 -31.19 65.61
C SER A 268 66.15 -30.85 65.59
N GLN A 269 66.44 -29.57 65.82
CA GLN A 269 67.41 -29.18 66.86
C GLN A 269 67.13 -27.75 67.35
N TYR A 270 66.23 -27.66 68.34
CA TYR A 270 66.35 -26.66 69.40
C TYR A 270 67.51 -27.09 70.29
N MET A 271 68.61 -26.35 70.29
CA MET A 271 69.48 -26.10 71.46
C MET A 271 70.74 -25.36 71.01
N ASN A 272 71.11 -24.33 71.78
CA ASN A 272 72.36 -23.57 71.77
C ASN A 272 72.27 -22.14 71.23
N ARG A 273 71.60 -21.27 72.00
CA ARG A 273 72.17 -19.95 72.28
C ARG A 273 71.62 -19.31 73.56
N TYR A 274 71.95 -19.92 74.70
CA TYR A 274 72.29 -19.18 75.90
C TYR A 274 73.73 -19.56 76.24
N GLN A 275 74.69 -18.72 75.87
CA GLN A 275 76.00 -18.67 76.52
C GLN A 275 76.72 -17.39 76.11
N ARG A 276 76.79 -16.48 77.08
CA ARG A 276 77.66 -15.31 77.27
C ARG A 276 77.52 -14.13 76.32
#